data_AF-A0A424PLG8-F1
#
_entry.id   AF-A0A424PLG8-F1
#
_cell.length_a   1.000
_cell.length_b   1.000
_cell.length_c   1.000
_cell.angle_alpha   90.00
_cell.angle_beta   90.00
_cell.angle_gamma   90.00
#
_symmetry.space_group_name_H-M   'P 1'
#
loop_
_entity.id
_entity.type
_entity.pdbx_description
1 polymer ?
#
loop_
_entity_poly.entity_id
_entity_poly.type
_entity_poly.pdbx_seq_one_letter_code
_entity_poly.pdbx_strand_id
1 'polypeptide(L)'
;MELIVMILKQNKLFSFNLVKILSNTSVLSVNNGICKEKLDITASNLPSTELISLISEISELLSKMLNIRKVHHNVLNAKLHKKEADIVAEAGNPGIVTIATNMAGRGTDIKLSDKVKEAGGLAIIGTERHDSRRVDRQLRGRSGRQGDPGSSQFYVSLEDNLMRLFGSDRVAKVMDRMGLEEGEGIQHSMMTKSIERAQKKVEENNFGIRKRLLEYDDVMNAQREVIYKRRKHALSGDRIKLDIANILYETCEEITLSNKASSDFKNFEFEVISNFSITSPILEEAFQEMAESEIIDKLYDQLSQHYSNKITANAALAFPVIKEVYERPGNKFERIVVPFTDGIKTLKVVTDLQKAYESEGKYLVQDFERNITLALIDEAWKTHLRKMDELKQSVQLAVHEQKDPLLIYKFEAFELFKSMINSLNKEILSFLFKGGLPSQSNTQIQEAKRKPVAPKGYRTSKDEVLNTDEMAQRNRTVGAGAGGGQRNVVETIIRERPKIGRNEKVVIRNVTTGETKTVKFKQAEPLINRGEWVINN
;
A
#
# COMPACT_ATOMS: atom_id res chain seq x y z
N MET A 1 24.86 0.91 11.68
CA MET A 1 25.72 0.89 10.47
C MET A 1 26.30 2.27 10.29
N GLU A 2 27.61 2.44 10.43
CA GLU A 2 28.28 3.66 9.97
C GLU A 2 28.30 3.65 8.44
N LEU A 3 27.64 4.64 7.82
CA LEU A 3 27.69 4.81 6.37
C LEU A 3 29.04 5.43 6.01
N ILE A 4 29.92 4.64 5.40
CA ILE A 4 31.20 5.14 4.89
C ILE A 4 30.94 5.82 3.54
N VAL A 5 31.13 7.14 3.47
CA VAL A 5 31.08 7.89 2.21
C VAL A 5 32.51 8.12 1.74
N MET A 6 32.93 7.38 0.71
CA MET A 6 34.22 7.59 0.06
C MET A 6 34.06 8.56 -1.12
N ILE A 7 34.71 9.72 -1.05
CA ILE A 7 34.74 10.69 -2.15
C ILE A 7 35.87 10.30 -3.09
N LEU A 8 35.52 9.74 -4.26
CA LEU A 8 36.49 9.44 -5.31
C LEU A 8 36.96 10.73 -6.00
N LYS A 9 38.27 10.83 -6.22
CA LYS A 9 38.89 11.98 -6.88
C LYS A 9 38.52 11.98 -8.37
N GLN A 10 38.11 13.13 -8.90
CA GLN A 10 37.81 13.29 -10.32
C GLN A 10 39.08 13.63 -11.13
N ASN A 11 39.11 13.22 -12.41
CA ASN A 11 40.27 13.38 -13.29
C ASN A 11 40.52 14.84 -13.72
N LYS A 12 39.46 15.64 -13.96
CA LYS A 12 39.53 17.09 -14.28
C LYS A 12 38.22 17.77 -13.89
N LEU A 13 38.27 18.98 -13.31
CA LEU A 13 37.10 19.77 -12.93
C LEU A 13 37.24 21.20 -13.48
N PHE A 14 36.21 21.71 -14.17
CA PHE A 14 36.08 23.13 -14.50
C PHE A 14 35.02 23.75 -13.59
N SER A 15 35.32 24.91 -12.99
CA SER A 15 34.46 25.59 -12.02
C SER A 15 33.84 26.84 -12.66
N PHE A 16 32.52 26.85 -12.82
CA PHE A 16 31.76 28.07 -13.09
C PHE A 16 30.52 28.10 -12.20
N ASN A 17 30.48 29.06 -11.26
CA ASN A 17 29.31 29.37 -10.45
C ASN A 17 28.89 30.80 -10.75
N LEU A 18 27.78 30.97 -11.48
CA LEU A 18 27.08 32.25 -11.53
C LEU A 18 25.64 32.01 -11.06
N VAL A 19 25.27 32.59 -9.92
CA VAL A 19 23.88 32.63 -9.47
C VAL A 19 23.37 34.03 -9.79
N LYS A 20 22.48 34.16 -10.79
CA LYS A 20 21.76 35.42 -11.03
C LYS A 20 20.38 35.30 -10.39
N ILE A 21 20.13 36.09 -9.35
CA ILE A 21 18.80 36.18 -8.74
C ILE A 21 18.12 37.34 -9.43
N LEU A 22 17.12 37.10 -10.27
CA LEU A 22 16.33 38.20 -10.82
C LEU A 22 15.35 38.67 -9.73
N SER A 23 15.11 39.99 -9.69
CA SER A 23 14.35 40.79 -8.72
C SER A 23 12.96 40.25 -8.29
N ASN A 24 12.27 41.09 -7.51
CA ASN A 24 10.94 40.99 -6.90
C ASN A 24 9.74 40.74 -7.87
N THR A 25 9.86 39.83 -8.83
CA THR A 25 8.90 39.69 -9.94
C THR A 25 8.47 38.24 -10.20
N SER A 26 7.27 38.10 -10.76
CA SER A 26 6.57 36.83 -11.01
C SER A 26 7.37 35.84 -11.86
N VAL A 27 7.01 34.55 -11.77
CA VAL A 27 7.59 33.44 -12.57
C VAL A 27 7.65 33.76 -14.08
N LEU A 28 6.72 34.59 -14.57
CA LEU A 28 6.68 35.09 -15.95
C LEU A 28 7.89 35.97 -16.32
N SER A 29 8.37 36.79 -15.40
CA SER A 29 9.53 37.66 -15.60
C SER A 29 10.84 36.87 -15.67
N VAL A 30 10.98 35.84 -14.83
CA VAL A 30 12.11 34.89 -14.85
C VAL A 30 12.14 34.15 -16.18
N ASN A 31 10.99 33.63 -16.62
CA ASN A 31 10.87 32.96 -17.91
C ASN A 31 11.15 33.91 -19.09
N ASN A 32 10.72 35.18 -19.00
CA ASN A 32 11.04 36.19 -20.01
C ASN A 32 12.54 36.55 -20.03
N GLY A 33 13.19 36.61 -18.88
CA GLY A 33 14.64 36.79 -18.74
C GLY A 33 15.42 35.65 -19.38
N ILE A 34 15.05 34.40 -19.08
CA ILE A 34 15.63 33.20 -19.69
C ILE A 34 15.44 33.22 -21.21
N CYS A 35 14.24 33.53 -21.69
CA CYS A 35 13.97 33.60 -23.12
C CYS A 35 14.69 34.77 -23.81
N LYS A 36 15.01 35.86 -23.10
CA LYS A 36 15.76 37.02 -23.63
C LYS A 36 17.25 36.69 -23.73
N GLU A 37 17.82 36.07 -22.68
CA GLU A 37 19.20 35.58 -22.70
C GLU A 37 19.40 34.55 -23.83
N LYS A 38 18.40 33.68 -24.08
CA LYS A 38 18.44 32.78 -25.24
C LYS A 38 18.43 33.51 -26.58
N LEU A 39 17.59 34.54 -26.74
CA LEU A 39 17.54 35.35 -27.96
C LEU A 39 18.87 36.07 -28.23
N ASP A 40 19.54 36.54 -27.17
CA ASP A 40 20.86 37.17 -27.29
C ASP A 40 21.95 36.15 -27.69
N ILE A 41 21.85 34.92 -27.18
CA ILE A 41 22.74 33.81 -27.54
C ILE A 41 22.49 33.31 -28.97
N THR A 42 21.23 33.22 -29.42
CA THR A 42 20.93 32.86 -30.81
C THR A 42 21.27 33.99 -31.79
N ALA A 43 21.10 35.26 -31.40
CA ALA A 43 21.48 36.41 -32.21
C ALA A 43 23.00 36.56 -32.38
N SER A 44 23.80 36.01 -31.46
CA SER A 44 25.27 36.03 -31.53
C SER A 44 25.88 34.89 -32.36
N ASN A 45 25.05 34.03 -33.00
CA ASN A 45 25.50 32.90 -33.85
C ASN A 45 26.43 31.89 -33.16
N LEU A 46 26.49 31.87 -31.82
CA LEU A 46 27.28 30.86 -31.10
C LEU A 46 26.58 29.48 -31.15
N PRO A 47 27.29 28.40 -31.52
CA PRO A 47 26.74 27.04 -31.53
C PRO A 47 26.71 26.45 -30.11
N SER A 48 25.95 27.08 -29.21
CA SER A 48 25.77 26.63 -27.82
C SER A 48 24.54 25.73 -27.66
N THR A 49 24.59 24.85 -26.67
CA THR A 49 23.47 23.98 -26.27
C THR A 49 23.02 24.29 -24.86
N GLU A 50 21.71 24.27 -24.64
CA GLU A 50 21.12 24.62 -23.35
C GLU A 50 20.18 23.53 -22.85
N LEU A 51 20.40 23.12 -21.59
CA LEU A 51 19.45 22.31 -20.86
C LEU A 51 18.80 23.18 -19.79
N ILE A 52 17.48 23.34 -19.91
CA ILE A 52 16.66 24.10 -18.98
C ILE A 52 15.94 23.09 -18.09
N SER A 53 16.14 23.19 -16.78
CA SER A 53 15.49 22.34 -15.80
C SER A 53 14.46 23.14 -15.02
N LEU A 54 13.24 22.60 -14.94
CA LEU A 54 12.08 23.23 -14.30
C LEU A 54 11.31 22.23 -13.43
N ILE A 55 10.52 22.69 -12.46
CA ILE A 55 9.45 21.87 -11.87
C ILE A 55 8.33 21.66 -12.91
N SER A 56 7.64 20.52 -12.78
CA SER A 56 6.68 19.98 -13.75
C SER A 56 5.58 20.95 -14.20
N GLU A 57 5.17 21.91 -13.38
CA GLU A 57 4.09 22.84 -13.72
C GLU A 57 4.56 24.01 -14.61
N ILE A 58 5.87 24.32 -14.58
CA ILE A 58 6.45 25.46 -15.31
C ILE A 58 6.95 25.04 -16.71
N SER A 59 7.20 23.75 -16.93
CA SER A 59 7.74 23.26 -18.21
C SER A 59 6.80 23.51 -19.41
N GLU A 60 5.48 23.34 -19.24
CA GLU A 60 4.51 23.61 -20.30
C GLU A 60 4.40 25.10 -20.63
N LEU A 61 4.45 25.95 -19.61
CA LEU A 61 4.42 27.40 -19.78
C LEU A 61 5.64 27.88 -20.55
N LEU A 62 6.84 27.42 -20.17
CA LEU A 62 8.07 27.77 -20.86
C LEU A 62 8.07 27.26 -22.30
N SER A 63 7.60 26.03 -22.53
CA SER A 63 7.45 25.47 -23.88
C SER A 63 6.59 26.36 -24.78
N LYS A 64 5.44 26.84 -24.28
CA LYS A 64 4.59 27.79 -25.03
C LYS A 64 5.33 29.10 -25.34
N MET A 65 6.07 29.66 -24.39
CA MET A 65 6.84 30.89 -24.59
C MET A 65 7.96 30.74 -25.65
N LEU A 66 8.68 29.62 -25.61
CA LEU A 66 9.72 29.31 -26.61
C LEU A 66 9.13 29.10 -28.00
N ASN A 67 7.96 28.45 -28.10
CA ASN A 67 7.25 28.29 -29.37
C ASN A 67 6.85 29.65 -29.97
N ILE A 68 6.33 30.58 -29.16
CA ILE A 68 6.00 31.95 -29.61
C ILE A 68 7.23 32.67 -30.18
N ARG A 69 8.40 32.45 -29.56
CA ARG A 69 9.68 33.02 -30.00
C ARG A 69 10.40 32.21 -31.09
N LYS A 70 9.75 31.18 -31.65
CA LYS A 70 10.26 30.28 -32.69
C LYS A 70 11.57 29.57 -32.32
N VAL A 71 11.76 29.26 -31.03
CA VAL A 71 12.89 28.46 -30.55
C VAL A 71 12.50 26.99 -30.52
N HIS A 72 13.17 26.17 -31.33
CA HIS A 72 12.96 24.72 -31.33
C HIS A 72 13.46 24.11 -30.02
N HIS A 73 12.64 23.28 -29.38
CA HIS A 73 12.96 22.69 -28.10
C HIS A 73 12.25 21.35 -27.88
N ASN A 74 12.82 20.52 -27.00
CA ASN A 74 12.24 19.26 -26.55
C ASN A 74 11.79 19.36 -25.09
N VAL A 75 10.74 18.64 -24.70
CA VAL A 75 10.24 18.62 -23.31
C VAL A 75 10.26 17.18 -22.77
N LEU A 76 10.89 17.00 -21.61
CA LEU A 76 11.02 15.72 -20.91
C LEU A 76 10.22 15.76 -19.61
N ASN A 77 9.26 14.85 -19.46
CA ASN A 77 8.29 14.84 -18.37
C ASN A 77 8.44 13.62 -17.42
N ALA A 78 9.54 12.87 -17.52
CA ALA A 78 9.81 11.63 -16.77
C ALA A 78 8.76 10.51 -16.98
N LYS A 79 8.06 10.50 -18.12
CA LYS A 79 7.02 9.50 -18.44
C LYS A 79 7.54 8.35 -19.30
N LEU A 80 8.43 8.64 -20.26
CA LEU A 80 8.91 7.67 -21.25
C LEU A 80 10.43 7.58 -21.24
N HIS A 81 10.99 6.87 -20.28
CA HIS A 81 12.43 6.87 -20.01
C HIS A 81 13.31 6.53 -21.22
N LYS A 82 12.90 5.60 -22.09
CA LYS A 82 13.68 5.22 -23.28
C LYS A 82 13.77 6.36 -24.30
N LYS A 83 12.63 6.92 -24.70
CA LYS A 83 12.59 8.06 -25.65
C LYS A 83 13.26 9.30 -25.06
N GLU A 84 13.07 9.53 -23.77
CA GLU A 84 13.72 10.64 -23.07
C GLU A 84 15.24 10.45 -23.04
N ALA A 85 15.75 9.24 -22.87
CA ALA A 85 17.17 8.95 -22.95
C ALA A 85 17.74 9.25 -24.35
N ASP A 86 17.01 8.88 -25.41
CA ASP A 86 17.42 9.19 -26.79
C ASP A 86 17.50 10.70 -27.01
N ILE A 87 16.49 11.46 -26.58
CA ILE A 87 16.47 12.93 -26.66
C ILE A 87 17.61 13.56 -25.84
N VAL A 88 17.91 13.03 -24.65
CA VAL A 88 18.99 13.53 -23.78
C VAL A 88 20.37 13.26 -24.39
N ALA A 89 20.55 12.13 -25.08
CA ALA A 89 21.79 11.83 -25.77
C ALA A 89 22.07 12.84 -26.91
N GLU A 90 21.01 13.33 -27.57
CA GLU A 90 21.11 14.34 -28.63
C GLU A 90 21.21 15.78 -28.10
N ALA A 91 20.98 16.00 -26.81
CA ALA A 91 20.96 17.34 -26.20
C ALA A 91 22.31 18.09 -26.26
N GLY A 92 23.42 17.37 -26.53
CA GLY A 92 24.75 17.95 -26.70
C GLY A 92 25.10 18.39 -28.14
N ASN A 93 24.14 18.35 -29.07
CA ASN A 93 24.30 18.81 -30.45
C ASN A 93 23.95 20.31 -30.59
N PRO A 94 24.67 21.09 -31.42
CA PRO A 94 24.51 22.55 -31.51
C PRO A 94 23.06 23.00 -31.73
N GLY A 95 22.61 24.01 -30.99
CA GLY A 95 21.28 24.61 -31.17
C GLY A 95 20.12 23.81 -30.57
N ILE A 96 20.38 22.67 -29.93
CA ILE A 96 19.34 21.92 -29.20
C ILE A 96 19.05 22.58 -27.86
N VAL A 97 17.75 22.81 -27.60
CA VAL A 97 17.21 23.24 -26.31
C VAL A 97 16.37 22.12 -25.73
N THR A 98 16.71 21.67 -24.52
CA THR A 98 15.97 20.60 -23.84
C THR A 98 15.43 21.11 -22.52
N ILE A 99 14.10 21.04 -22.36
CA ILE A 99 13.39 21.30 -21.12
C ILE A 99 13.23 19.98 -20.36
N ALA A 100 13.78 19.89 -19.16
CA ALA A 100 13.65 18.73 -18.29
C ALA A 100 12.82 19.07 -17.05
N THR A 101 11.75 18.32 -16.79
CA THR A 101 11.03 18.43 -15.51
C THR A 101 11.80 17.72 -14.39
N ASN A 102 12.14 18.44 -13.32
CA ASN A 102 12.94 18.01 -12.17
C ASN A 102 14.28 17.39 -12.59
N MET A 103 14.31 16.07 -12.73
CA MET A 103 15.50 15.28 -13.08
C MET A 103 15.18 14.27 -14.18
N ALA A 104 14.28 14.61 -15.11
CA ALA A 104 14.04 13.80 -16.30
C ALA A 104 15.35 13.57 -17.07
N GLY A 105 15.50 12.41 -17.70
CA GLY A 105 16.79 12.02 -18.31
C GLY A 105 17.90 11.66 -17.31
N ARG A 106 17.54 11.27 -16.08
CA ARG A 106 18.51 10.76 -15.10
C ARG A 106 19.09 9.41 -15.52
N GLY A 107 20.42 9.31 -15.46
CA GLY A 107 21.18 8.12 -15.85
C GLY A 107 21.80 8.23 -17.24
N THR A 108 21.31 9.13 -18.09
CA THR A 108 21.88 9.37 -19.44
C THR A 108 22.94 10.47 -19.40
N ASP A 109 24.05 10.22 -20.09
CA ASP A 109 25.14 11.18 -20.28
C ASP A 109 24.87 12.09 -21.48
N ILE A 110 25.22 13.37 -21.38
CA ILE A 110 25.08 14.35 -22.45
C ILE A 110 26.47 14.55 -23.04
N LYS A 111 26.72 13.94 -24.20
CA LYS A 111 28.01 14.04 -24.89
C LYS A 111 28.01 15.29 -25.77
N LEU A 112 29.02 16.14 -25.61
CA LEU A 112 29.15 17.37 -26.38
C LEU A 112 29.92 17.11 -27.68
N SER A 113 29.43 17.68 -28.78
CA SER A 113 30.18 17.76 -30.04
C SER A 113 31.28 18.83 -29.94
N ASP A 114 32.33 18.71 -30.76
CA ASP A 114 33.49 19.63 -30.70
C ASP A 114 33.10 21.10 -30.92
N LYS A 115 32.14 21.35 -31.83
CA LYS A 115 31.57 22.68 -32.07
C LYS A 115 30.96 23.31 -30.80
N VAL A 116 30.30 22.50 -29.98
CA VAL A 116 29.69 22.96 -28.72
C VAL A 116 30.75 23.23 -27.67
N LYS A 117 31.83 22.43 -27.63
CA LYS A 117 32.96 22.67 -26.72
C LYS A 117 33.65 24.00 -27.01
N GLU A 118 33.88 24.31 -28.29
CA GLU A 118 34.45 25.59 -28.73
C GLU A 118 33.53 26.78 -28.39
N ALA A 119 32.21 26.58 -28.40
CA ALA A 119 31.22 27.60 -28.06
C ALA A 119 31.01 27.84 -26.55
N GLY A 120 31.82 27.21 -25.68
CA GLY A 120 31.70 27.34 -24.22
C GLY A 120 30.93 26.21 -23.54
N GLY A 121 30.50 25.19 -24.28
CA GLY A 121 29.99 23.94 -23.76
C GLY A 121 28.51 23.94 -23.37
N LEU A 122 28.12 23.00 -22.50
CA LEU A 122 26.73 22.84 -22.08
C LEU A 122 26.36 23.89 -21.02
N ALA A 123 25.36 24.70 -21.31
CA ALA A 123 24.76 25.62 -20.37
C ALA A 123 23.55 24.99 -19.66
N ILE A 124 23.62 24.92 -18.33
CA ILE A 124 22.52 24.43 -17.49
C ILE A 124 21.80 25.62 -16.87
N ILE A 125 20.50 25.72 -17.10
CA ILE A 125 19.65 26.77 -16.55
C ILE A 125 18.62 26.13 -15.61
N GLY A 126 18.74 26.38 -14.32
CA GLY A 126 17.69 26.08 -13.34
C GLY A 126 16.73 27.25 -13.24
N THR A 127 15.43 27.02 -13.38
CA THR A 127 14.42 28.09 -13.30
C THR A 127 13.97 28.38 -11.87
N GLU A 128 14.32 27.49 -10.94
CA GLU A 128 14.09 27.64 -9.51
C GLU A 128 15.11 26.80 -8.71
N ARG A 129 14.98 26.84 -7.39
CA ARG A 129 15.75 26.00 -6.46
C ARG A 129 14.93 24.80 -6.02
N HIS A 130 15.53 23.62 -6.06
CA HIS A 130 14.90 22.44 -5.49
C HIS A 130 14.94 22.47 -3.96
N ASP A 131 14.08 21.66 -3.34
CA ASP A 131 14.02 21.43 -1.89
C ASP A 131 15.34 20.98 -1.26
N SER A 132 16.23 20.37 -2.07
CA SER A 132 17.53 19.87 -1.62
C SER A 132 18.68 20.39 -2.47
N ARG A 133 19.74 20.84 -1.79
CA ARG A 133 21.01 21.26 -2.40
C ARG A 133 21.64 20.15 -3.23
N ARG A 134 21.42 18.89 -2.83
CA ARG A 134 21.93 17.73 -3.55
C ARG A 134 21.35 17.64 -4.96
N VAL A 135 20.07 17.95 -5.14
CA VAL A 135 19.40 17.88 -6.45
C VAL A 135 19.92 19.01 -7.35
N ASP A 136 20.04 20.23 -6.82
CA ASP A 136 20.67 21.34 -7.54
C ASP A 136 22.10 21.00 -7.98
N ARG A 137 22.91 20.37 -7.12
CA ARG A 137 24.26 19.91 -7.46
C ARG A 137 24.26 18.82 -8.54
N GLN A 138 23.26 17.94 -8.55
CA GLN A 138 23.12 16.92 -9.60
C GLN A 138 22.74 17.54 -10.95
N LEU A 139 21.92 18.60 -10.95
CA LEU A 139 21.61 19.36 -12.15
C LEU A 139 22.86 20.06 -12.69
N ARG A 140 23.63 20.73 -11.82
CA ARG A 140 24.93 21.33 -12.19
C ARG A 140 25.89 20.30 -12.75
N GLY A 141 25.97 19.12 -12.14
CA GLY A 141 26.83 18.01 -12.59
C GLY A 141 26.42 17.37 -13.93
N ARG A 142 25.41 17.93 -14.63
CA ARG A 142 25.12 17.58 -16.02
C ARG A 142 26.06 18.28 -17.00
N SER A 143 26.55 19.48 -16.69
CA SER A 143 27.65 20.13 -17.43
C SER A 143 29.00 19.85 -16.78
N GLY A 144 30.09 20.20 -17.49
CA GLY A 144 31.44 20.07 -16.94
C GLY A 144 31.99 18.64 -16.84
N ARG A 145 31.38 17.67 -17.53
CA ARG A 145 31.76 16.25 -17.43
C ARG A 145 33.12 16.01 -18.07
N GLN A 146 33.98 15.24 -17.40
CA GLN A 146 35.36 14.94 -17.84
C GLN A 146 36.23 16.17 -18.15
N GLY A 147 35.91 17.33 -17.57
CA GLY A 147 36.61 18.59 -17.84
C GLY A 147 36.17 19.33 -19.10
N ASP A 148 35.06 18.91 -19.73
CA ASP A 148 34.42 19.68 -20.80
C ASP A 148 34.01 21.08 -20.29
N PRO A 149 34.00 22.11 -21.16
CA PRO A 149 33.50 23.42 -20.79
C PRO A 149 31.99 23.36 -20.52
N GLY A 150 31.51 24.28 -19.70
CA GLY A 150 30.08 24.40 -19.41
C GLY A 150 29.81 25.42 -18.34
N SER A 151 28.57 25.89 -18.30
CA SER A 151 28.09 26.85 -17.33
C SER A 151 26.88 26.29 -16.59
N SER A 152 26.64 26.81 -15.39
CA SER A 152 25.41 26.53 -14.66
C SER A 152 24.91 27.80 -14.00
N GLN A 153 23.65 28.11 -14.22
CA GLN A 153 22.99 29.28 -13.70
C GLN A 153 21.63 28.90 -13.17
N PHE A 154 21.24 29.56 -12.08
CA PHE A 154 19.93 29.36 -11.48
C PHE A 154 19.27 30.70 -11.32
N TYR A 155 18.04 30.77 -11.79
CA TYR A 155 17.10 31.82 -11.55
C TYR A 155 16.22 31.44 -10.36
N VAL A 156 15.88 32.43 -9.54
CA VAL A 156 15.03 32.25 -8.36
C VAL A 156 14.15 33.48 -8.27
N SER A 157 12.85 33.27 -8.10
CA SER A 157 11.90 34.33 -7.76
C SER A 157 11.55 34.28 -6.27
N LEU A 158 11.19 35.43 -5.70
CA LEU A 158 10.60 35.50 -4.36
C LEU A 158 9.22 34.85 -4.28
N GLU A 159 8.55 34.66 -5.43
CA GLU A 159 7.29 33.93 -5.53
C GLU A 159 7.48 32.41 -5.65
N ASP A 160 8.69 31.89 -5.69
CA ASP A 160 8.92 30.44 -5.81
C ASP A 160 8.46 29.71 -4.54
N ASN A 161 8.06 28.45 -4.68
CA ASN A 161 7.54 27.65 -3.56
C ASN A 161 8.51 27.61 -2.36
N LEU A 162 9.80 27.46 -2.65
CA LEU A 162 10.85 27.50 -1.62
C LEU A 162 10.90 28.84 -0.89
N MET A 163 10.71 29.98 -1.58
CA MET A 163 10.77 31.30 -0.94
C MET A 163 9.48 31.64 -0.20
N ARG A 164 8.31 31.18 -0.68
CA ARG A 164 7.02 31.31 0.03
C ARG A 164 7.03 30.62 1.38
N LEU A 165 7.63 29.44 1.46
CA LEU A 165 7.76 28.68 2.72
C LEU A 165 8.65 29.40 3.75
N PHE A 166 9.50 30.35 3.33
CA PHE A 166 10.49 31.01 4.18
C PHE A 166 10.39 32.55 4.13
N GLY A 167 9.24 33.07 4.57
CA GLY A 167 9.10 34.46 4.99
C GLY A 167 9.49 35.48 3.92
N SER A 168 8.98 35.29 2.70
CA SER A 168 9.11 36.21 1.55
C SER A 168 8.84 37.66 1.95
N ASP A 169 7.90 37.91 2.86
CA ASP A 169 7.48 39.25 3.29
C ASP A 169 8.59 40.07 3.94
N ARG A 170 9.49 39.44 4.71
CA ARG A 170 10.60 40.16 5.36
C ARG A 170 11.66 40.54 4.34
N VAL A 171 11.88 39.66 3.36
CA VAL A 171 12.87 39.86 2.31
C VAL A 171 12.37 40.88 1.27
N ALA A 172 11.11 40.77 0.87
CA ALA A 172 10.44 41.72 -0.02
C ALA A 172 10.46 43.15 0.56
N LYS A 173 10.11 43.33 1.84
CA LYS A 173 10.17 44.65 2.52
C LYS A 173 11.57 45.27 2.55
N VAL A 174 12.63 44.47 2.58
CA VAL A 174 14.01 44.96 2.51
C VAL A 174 14.37 45.37 1.08
N MET A 175 13.88 44.62 0.08
CA MET A 175 14.10 44.93 -1.34
C MET A 175 13.35 46.19 -1.78
N ASP A 176 12.09 46.37 -1.34
CA ASP A 176 11.32 47.59 -1.60
C ASP A 176 12.02 48.83 -1.04
N ARG A 177 12.67 48.69 0.12
CA ARG A 177 13.44 49.76 0.75
C ARG A 177 14.76 50.08 0.03
N MET A 178 15.31 49.12 -0.72
CA MET A 178 16.53 49.30 -1.51
C MET A 178 16.27 49.94 -2.87
N GLY A 179 15.01 50.16 -3.27
CA GLY A 179 14.65 50.89 -4.49
C GLY A 179 15.04 50.18 -5.78
N LEU A 180 15.08 48.84 -5.77
CA LEU A 180 15.45 48.03 -6.95
C LEU A 180 14.30 48.00 -7.96
N GLU A 181 14.61 48.21 -9.25
CA GLU A 181 13.62 48.18 -10.32
C GLU A 181 13.19 46.74 -10.68
N GLU A 182 11.95 46.59 -11.16
CA GLU A 182 11.41 45.32 -11.63
C GLU A 182 12.20 44.80 -12.85
N GLY A 183 12.80 43.61 -12.70
CA GLY A 183 13.56 42.91 -13.75
C GLY A 183 15.08 42.95 -13.58
N GLU A 184 15.63 43.61 -12.55
CA GLU A 184 17.07 43.69 -12.34
C GLU A 184 17.66 42.44 -11.67
N GLY A 185 18.82 41.97 -12.16
CA GLY A 185 19.54 40.83 -11.62
C GLY A 185 20.32 41.17 -10.36
N ILE A 186 19.78 40.80 -9.20
CA ILE A 186 20.43 40.92 -7.90
C ILE A 186 21.47 39.81 -7.72
N GLN A 187 22.70 40.19 -7.42
CA GLN A 187 23.75 39.27 -6.97
C GLN A 187 24.23 39.68 -5.58
N HIS A 188 23.47 39.30 -4.55
CA HIS A 188 23.83 39.58 -3.16
C HIS A 188 24.09 38.30 -2.36
N SER A 189 25.21 38.30 -1.65
CA SER A 189 25.65 37.18 -0.80
C SER A 189 24.65 36.86 0.32
N MET A 190 23.93 37.88 0.81
CA MET A 190 22.86 37.74 1.80
C MET A 190 21.70 36.87 1.28
N MET A 191 21.25 37.11 0.04
CA MET A 191 20.14 36.36 -0.56
C MET A 191 20.51 34.91 -0.82
N THR A 192 21.73 34.68 -1.32
CA THR A 192 22.26 33.32 -1.50
C THR A 192 22.28 32.54 -0.19
N LYS A 193 22.73 33.16 0.91
CA LYS A 193 22.72 32.55 2.25
C LYS A 193 21.30 32.28 2.77
N SER A 194 20.32 33.14 2.46
CA SER A 194 18.92 32.93 2.84
C SER A 194 18.30 31.74 2.13
N ILE A 195 18.47 31.62 0.81
CA ILE A 195 18.03 30.46 0.02
C ILE A 195 18.68 29.17 0.55
N GLU A 196 19.97 29.23 0.84
CA GLU A 196 20.71 28.12 1.41
C GLU A 196 20.14 27.65 2.76
N ARG A 197 19.77 28.58 3.65
CA ARG A 197 19.13 28.27 4.94
C ARG A 197 17.74 27.66 4.74
N ALA A 198 16.95 28.19 3.80
CA ALA A 198 15.65 27.64 3.43
C ALA A 198 15.78 26.17 2.98
N GLN A 199 16.67 25.88 2.03
CA GLN A 199 16.93 24.50 1.58
C GLN A 199 17.37 23.59 2.72
N LYS A 200 18.28 24.04 3.61
CA LYS A 200 18.72 23.25 4.76
C LYS A 200 17.55 22.89 5.68
N LYS A 201 16.63 23.84 5.92
CA LYS A 201 15.47 23.61 6.79
C LYS A 201 14.46 22.66 6.15
N VAL A 202 14.25 22.72 4.83
CA VAL A 202 13.43 21.74 4.10
C VAL A 202 14.08 20.35 4.15
N GLU A 203 15.39 20.25 3.99
CA GLU A 203 16.14 18.99 4.13
C GLU A 203 16.00 18.40 5.54
N GLU A 204 16.13 19.23 6.59
CA GLU A 204 15.92 18.83 7.98
C GLU A 204 14.49 18.33 8.23
N ASN A 205 13.48 19.03 7.68
CA ASN A 205 12.08 18.62 7.79
C ASN A 205 11.84 17.26 7.11
N ASN A 206 12.30 17.11 5.86
CA ASN A 206 12.21 15.86 5.12
C ASN A 206 12.95 14.71 5.81
N PHE A 207 14.11 15.00 6.42
CA PHE A 207 14.82 14.04 7.25
C PHE A 207 13.98 13.62 8.46
N GLY A 208 13.38 14.59 9.16
CA GLY A 208 12.47 14.32 10.28
C GLY A 208 11.28 13.44 9.90
N ILE A 209 10.63 13.74 8.76
CA ILE A 209 9.52 12.94 8.22
C ILE A 209 9.97 11.49 7.96
N ARG A 210 11.12 11.29 7.30
CA ARG A 210 11.64 9.95 7.01
C ARG A 210 12.08 9.20 8.27
N LYS A 211 12.71 9.90 9.21
CA LYS A 211 13.11 9.34 10.50
C LYS A 211 11.88 8.83 11.24
N ARG A 212 10.84 9.66 11.36
CA ARG A 212 9.57 9.27 11.97
C ARG A 212 8.95 8.08 11.23
N LEU A 213 8.88 8.13 9.89
CA LEU A 213 8.35 7.01 9.09
C LEU A 213 9.07 5.69 9.41
N LEU A 214 10.40 5.71 9.53
CA LEU A 214 11.21 4.56 9.90
C LEU A 214 10.90 4.08 11.32
N GLU A 215 10.80 4.99 12.30
CA GLU A 215 10.49 4.64 13.69
C GLU A 215 9.14 3.93 13.85
N TYR A 216 8.12 4.31 13.08
CA TYR A 216 6.84 3.60 13.02
C TYR A 216 6.98 2.24 12.30
N ASP A 217 7.77 2.17 11.22
CA ASP A 217 7.99 0.93 10.48
C ASP A 217 8.80 -0.09 11.26
N ASP A 218 9.74 0.34 12.12
CA ASP A 218 10.56 -0.53 12.96
C ASP A 218 9.71 -1.40 13.89
N VAL A 219 8.64 -0.82 14.47
CA VAL A 219 7.66 -1.54 15.29
C VAL A 219 6.96 -2.63 14.47
N MET A 220 6.51 -2.27 13.26
CA MET A 220 5.88 -3.20 12.34
C MET A 220 6.84 -4.25 11.79
N ASN A 221 8.12 -3.91 11.64
CA ASN A 221 9.16 -4.80 11.14
C ASN A 221 9.44 -5.92 12.15
N ALA A 222 9.53 -5.59 13.44
CA ALA A 222 9.67 -6.59 14.51
C ALA A 222 8.49 -7.59 14.51
N GLN A 223 7.26 -7.09 14.39
CA GLN A 223 6.07 -7.94 14.31
C GLN A 223 6.05 -8.80 13.03
N ARG A 224 6.43 -8.22 11.88
CA ARG A 224 6.54 -8.93 10.60
C ARG A 224 7.54 -10.07 10.68
N GLU A 225 8.68 -9.88 11.32
CA GLU A 225 9.69 -10.93 11.44
C GLU A 225 9.14 -12.19 12.11
N VAL A 226 8.40 -12.01 13.21
CA VAL A 226 7.75 -13.12 13.95
C VAL A 226 6.73 -13.84 13.06
N ILE A 227 5.81 -13.08 12.45
CA ILE A 227 4.73 -13.65 11.63
C ILE A 227 5.29 -14.30 10.37
N TYR A 228 6.27 -13.69 9.70
CA TYR A 228 6.85 -14.24 8.48
C TYR A 228 7.67 -15.49 8.77
N LYS A 229 8.29 -15.60 9.95
CA LYS A 229 8.93 -16.84 10.39
C LYS A 229 7.91 -17.96 10.56
N ARG A 230 6.84 -17.75 11.33
CA ARG A 230 5.74 -18.73 11.50
C ARG A 230 5.11 -19.11 10.15
N ARG A 231 4.84 -18.13 9.29
CA ARG A 231 4.29 -18.33 7.94
C ARG A 231 5.22 -19.14 7.04
N LYS A 232 6.54 -18.93 7.14
CA LYS A 232 7.55 -19.68 6.39
C LYS A 232 7.62 -21.13 6.85
N HIS A 233 7.56 -21.40 8.16
CA HIS A 233 7.50 -22.76 8.70
C HIS A 233 6.24 -23.48 8.20
N ALA A 234 5.08 -22.80 8.24
CA ALA A 234 3.86 -23.34 7.64
C ALA A 234 4.06 -23.65 6.16
N LEU A 235 4.51 -22.71 5.31
CA LEU A 235 4.69 -22.95 3.87
C LEU A 235 5.66 -24.09 3.53
N SER A 236 6.83 -24.11 4.17
CA SER A 236 7.86 -25.13 3.93
C SER A 236 7.46 -26.52 4.45
N GLY A 237 6.63 -26.57 5.49
CA GLY A 237 6.31 -27.80 6.22
C GLY A 237 7.36 -28.18 7.26
N ASP A 238 8.48 -27.44 7.32
CA ASP A 238 9.54 -27.67 8.29
C ASP A 238 9.15 -27.09 9.65
N ARG A 239 9.38 -27.86 10.72
CA ARG A 239 9.17 -27.44 12.12
C ARG A 239 7.73 -27.08 12.51
N ILE A 240 6.72 -27.30 11.66
CA ILE A 240 5.32 -26.99 11.99
C ILE A 240 4.84 -27.69 13.27
N LYS A 241 5.27 -28.94 13.50
CA LYS A 241 4.96 -29.68 14.72
C LYS A 241 5.52 -29.02 15.98
N LEU A 242 6.74 -28.47 15.90
CA LEU A 242 7.35 -27.74 16.99
C LEU A 242 6.61 -26.42 17.24
N ASP A 243 6.22 -25.72 16.18
CA ASP A 243 5.41 -24.51 16.29
C ASP A 243 4.05 -24.80 16.94
N ILE A 244 3.36 -25.88 16.54
CA ILE A 244 2.09 -26.30 17.15
C ILE A 244 2.29 -26.69 18.62
N ALA A 245 3.36 -27.42 18.97
CA ALA A 245 3.69 -27.76 20.34
C ALA A 245 3.95 -26.51 21.20
N ASN A 246 4.70 -25.53 20.68
CA ASN A 246 4.92 -24.25 21.36
C ASN A 246 3.60 -23.47 21.53
N ILE A 247 2.78 -23.40 20.47
CA ILE A 247 1.46 -22.76 20.53
C ILE A 247 0.57 -23.43 21.58
N LEU A 248 0.60 -24.77 21.67
CA LEU A 248 -0.14 -25.53 22.67
C LEU A 248 0.33 -25.18 24.09
N TYR A 249 1.64 -25.19 24.33
CA TYR A 249 2.21 -24.82 25.63
C TYR A 249 1.88 -23.37 26.02
N GLU A 250 2.09 -22.40 25.11
CA GLU A 250 1.75 -20.99 25.30
C GLU A 250 0.26 -20.81 25.66
N THR A 251 -0.62 -21.57 25.01
CA THR A 251 -2.07 -21.50 25.26
C THR A 251 -2.44 -22.14 26.61
N CYS A 252 -1.78 -23.24 27.01
CA CYS A 252 -1.97 -23.85 28.33
C CYS A 252 -1.50 -22.92 29.46
N GLU A 253 -0.37 -22.24 29.25
CA GLU A 253 0.15 -21.22 30.15
C GLU A 253 -0.85 -20.07 30.29
N GLU A 254 -1.33 -19.52 29.16
CA GLU A 254 -2.30 -18.42 29.19
C GLU A 254 -3.59 -18.79 29.92
N ILE A 255 -4.19 -19.95 29.60
CA ILE A 255 -5.44 -20.43 30.23
C ILE A 255 -5.22 -20.68 31.73
N THR A 256 -4.09 -21.28 32.12
CA THR A 256 -3.80 -21.54 33.54
C THR A 256 -3.62 -20.24 34.31
N LEU A 257 -2.78 -19.33 33.83
CA LEU A 257 -2.45 -18.08 34.51
C LEU A 257 -3.67 -17.17 34.65
N SER A 258 -4.48 -17.03 33.59
CA SER A 258 -5.67 -16.15 33.63
C SER A 258 -6.71 -16.62 34.64
N ASN A 259 -6.91 -17.94 34.73
CA ASN A 259 -7.93 -18.54 35.57
C ASN A 259 -7.46 -18.73 37.02
N LYS A 260 -6.19 -19.10 37.23
CA LYS A 260 -5.60 -19.26 38.57
C LYS A 260 -5.53 -17.93 39.31
N ALA A 261 -5.17 -16.84 38.61
CA ALA A 261 -5.16 -15.49 39.18
C ALA A 261 -6.52 -15.08 39.78
N SER A 262 -7.63 -15.56 39.21
CA SER A 262 -8.99 -15.30 39.67
C SER A 262 -9.60 -16.44 40.49
N SER A 263 -8.84 -17.53 40.70
CA SER A 263 -9.32 -18.81 41.29
C SER A 263 -10.61 -19.35 40.67
N ASP A 264 -10.81 -19.13 39.36
CA ASP A 264 -12.01 -19.54 38.64
C ASP A 264 -11.80 -20.88 37.91
N PHE A 265 -12.05 -21.98 38.62
CA PHE A 265 -11.94 -23.31 38.04
C PHE A 265 -13.01 -23.60 36.98
N LYS A 266 -14.21 -23.02 37.11
CA LYS A 266 -15.30 -23.25 36.16
C LYS A 266 -14.98 -22.64 34.81
N ASN A 267 -14.40 -21.44 34.79
CA ASN A 267 -13.96 -20.83 33.54
C ASN A 267 -12.76 -21.57 32.94
N PHE A 268 -11.82 -22.06 33.77
CA PHE A 268 -10.75 -22.95 33.31
C PHE A 268 -11.29 -24.20 32.60
N GLU A 269 -12.21 -24.92 33.23
CA GLU A 269 -12.83 -26.11 32.65
C GLU A 269 -13.58 -25.77 31.35
N PHE A 270 -14.32 -24.67 31.35
CA PHE A 270 -15.03 -24.20 30.16
C PHE A 270 -14.08 -23.87 28.99
N GLU A 271 -12.96 -23.16 29.23
CA GLU A 271 -11.98 -22.86 28.19
C GLU A 271 -11.30 -24.12 27.66
N VAL A 272 -11.01 -25.10 28.51
CA VAL A 272 -10.41 -26.38 28.09
C VAL A 272 -11.39 -27.16 27.19
N ILE A 273 -12.66 -27.25 27.59
CA ILE A 273 -13.70 -27.92 26.80
C ILE A 273 -13.93 -27.18 25.48
N SER A 274 -14.10 -25.86 25.55
CA SER A 274 -14.41 -25.03 24.39
C SER A 274 -13.30 -25.06 23.35
N ASN A 275 -12.03 -25.05 23.75
CA ASN A 275 -10.90 -25.04 22.81
C ASN A 275 -10.48 -26.45 22.38
N PHE A 276 -10.40 -27.41 23.30
CA PHE A 276 -9.80 -28.72 23.02
C PHE A 276 -10.81 -29.86 22.88
N SER A 277 -12.08 -29.64 23.24
CA SER A 277 -13.13 -30.67 23.27
C SER A 277 -12.83 -31.85 24.19
N ILE A 278 -12.15 -31.57 25.31
CA ILE A 278 -11.83 -32.54 26.37
C ILE A 278 -12.28 -31.94 27.70
N THR A 279 -12.72 -32.79 28.62
CA THR A 279 -12.91 -32.42 30.03
C THR A 279 -11.57 -32.07 30.69
N SER A 280 -11.60 -31.15 31.65
CA SER A 280 -10.40 -30.84 32.44
C SER A 280 -9.77 -32.11 33.03
N PRO A 281 -8.47 -32.36 32.85
CA PRO A 281 -7.77 -33.48 33.49
C PRO A 281 -7.49 -33.23 34.99
N ILE A 282 -7.76 -32.01 35.47
CA ILE A 282 -7.46 -31.56 36.83
C ILE A 282 -8.78 -31.31 37.57
N LEU A 283 -8.87 -31.80 38.80
CA LEU A 283 -10.00 -31.58 39.70
C LEU A 283 -9.90 -30.21 40.38
N GLU A 284 -11.03 -29.64 40.81
CA GLU A 284 -11.10 -28.32 41.44
C GLU A 284 -10.17 -28.18 42.66
N GLU A 285 -10.13 -29.20 43.53
CA GLU A 285 -9.25 -29.25 44.71
C GLU A 285 -7.77 -29.16 44.31
N ALA A 286 -7.36 -29.97 43.34
CA ALA A 286 -6.00 -29.97 42.82
C ALA A 286 -5.65 -28.67 42.09
N PHE A 287 -6.63 -28.05 41.42
CA PHE A 287 -6.45 -26.75 40.77
C PHE A 287 -6.17 -25.64 41.78
N GLN A 288 -6.70 -25.71 43.00
CA GLN A 288 -6.44 -24.71 44.05
C GLN A 288 -5.08 -24.94 44.72
N GLU A 289 -4.74 -26.18 45.05
CA GLU A 289 -3.52 -26.51 45.81
C GLU A 289 -2.24 -26.54 44.97
N MET A 290 -2.31 -26.98 43.71
CA MET A 290 -1.12 -27.14 42.87
C MET A 290 -0.52 -25.80 42.42
N ALA A 291 0.79 -25.81 42.19
CA ALA A 291 1.50 -24.69 41.58
C ALA A 291 1.11 -24.53 40.10
N GLU A 292 1.16 -23.30 39.60
CA GLU A 292 0.81 -22.95 38.21
C GLU A 292 1.61 -23.78 37.19
N SER A 293 2.91 -23.95 37.40
CA SER A 293 3.78 -24.72 36.52
C SER A 293 3.36 -26.19 36.40
N GLU A 294 2.96 -26.81 37.52
CA GLU A 294 2.55 -28.22 37.51
C GLU A 294 1.19 -28.42 36.81
N ILE A 295 0.30 -27.43 36.91
CA ILE A 295 -0.99 -27.41 36.20
C ILE A 295 -0.73 -27.31 34.69
N ILE A 296 0.18 -26.42 34.27
CA ILE A 296 0.55 -26.22 32.87
C ILE A 296 1.14 -27.50 32.27
N ASP A 297 2.11 -28.12 32.95
CA ASP A 297 2.77 -29.34 32.46
C ASP A 297 1.77 -30.50 32.33
N LYS A 298 0.93 -30.73 33.35
CA LYS A 298 -0.11 -31.78 33.30
C LYS A 298 -1.11 -31.54 32.18
N LEU A 299 -1.57 -30.29 32.01
CA LEU A 299 -2.52 -29.94 30.95
C LEU A 299 -1.86 -30.17 29.58
N TYR A 300 -0.64 -29.70 29.39
CA TYR A 300 0.11 -29.84 28.15
C TYR A 300 0.31 -31.32 27.76
N ASP A 301 0.71 -32.17 28.71
CA ASP A 301 0.96 -33.60 28.45
C ASP A 301 -0.33 -34.32 28.02
N GLN A 302 -1.44 -34.07 28.73
CA GLN A 302 -2.74 -34.66 28.40
C GLN A 302 -3.26 -34.19 27.05
N LEU A 303 -3.18 -32.88 26.76
CA LEU A 303 -3.60 -32.32 25.48
C LEU A 303 -2.72 -32.82 24.32
N SER A 304 -1.41 -32.93 24.53
CA SER A 304 -0.47 -33.45 23.53
C SER A 304 -0.77 -34.91 23.19
N GLN A 305 -1.04 -35.73 24.21
CA GLN A 305 -1.41 -37.12 24.01
C GLN A 305 -2.75 -37.24 23.27
N HIS A 306 -3.76 -36.46 23.67
CA HIS A 306 -5.05 -36.45 22.99
C HIS A 306 -4.93 -36.02 21.52
N TYR A 307 -4.16 -34.97 21.26
CA TYR A 307 -3.91 -34.47 19.91
C TYR A 307 -3.24 -35.52 19.02
N SER A 308 -2.22 -36.21 19.53
CA SER A 308 -1.54 -37.30 18.82
C SER A 308 -2.48 -38.47 18.50
N ASN A 309 -3.33 -38.86 19.46
CA ASN A 309 -4.35 -39.90 19.25
C ASN A 309 -5.35 -39.48 18.17
N LYS A 310 -5.79 -38.21 18.19
CA LYS A 310 -6.71 -37.67 17.20
C LYS A 310 -6.11 -37.65 15.79
N ILE A 311 -4.87 -37.21 15.63
CA ILE A 311 -4.18 -37.22 14.33
C ILE A 311 -4.14 -38.63 13.76
N THR A 312 -3.81 -39.62 14.60
CA THR A 312 -3.72 -41.03 14.21
C THR A 312 -5.09 -41.56 13.79
N ALA A 313 -6.15 -41.25 14.54
CA ALA A 313 -7.52 -41.61 14.20
C ALA A 313 -7.98 -40.96 12.88
N ASN A 314 -7.70 -39.67 12.69
CA ASN A 314 -8.06 -38.94 11.46
C ASN A 314 -7.33 -39.52 10.23
N ALA A 315 -6.06 -39.89 10.34
CA ALA A 315 -5.31 -40.55 9.28
C ALA A 315 -5.94 -41.91 8.92
N ALA A 316 -6.29 -42.72 9.92
CA ALA A 316 -6.93 -44.01 9.74
C ALA A 316 -8.32 -43.90 9.08
N LEU A 317 -9.10 -42.85 9.41
CA LEU A 317 -10.39 -42.57 8.76
C LEU A 317 -10.24 -42.07 7.32
N ALA A 318 -9.19 -41.32 7.01
CA ALA A 318 -8.92 -40.82 5.67
C ALA A 318 -8.44 -41.90 4.71
N PHE A 319 -7.66 -42.87 5.22
CA PHE A 319 -6.91 -43.81 4.41
C PHE A 319 -7.76 -44.67 3.45
N PRO A 320 -8.93 -45.25 3.86
CA PRO A 320 -9.78 -46.01 2.95
C PRO A 320 -10.20 -45.22 1.71
N VAL A 321 -10.50 -43.93 1.90
CA VAL A 321 -10.94 -43.03 0.81
C VAL A 321 -9.77 -42.68 -0.10
N ILE A 322 -8.58 -42.41 0.46
CA ILE A 322 -7.36 -42.16 -0.31
C ILE A 322 -7.00 -43.40 -1.14
N LYS A 323 -7.08 -44.59 -0.54
CA LYS A 323 -6.83 -45.88 -1.17
C LYS A 323 -7.78 -46.13 -2.35
N GLU A 324 -9.08 -45.94 -2.14
CA GLU A 324 -10.09 -46.09 -3.20
C GLU A 324 -9.81 -45.15 -4.38
N VAL A 325 -9.47 -43.89 -4.10
CA VAL A 325 -9.17 -42.91 -5.15
C VAL A 325 -7.88 -43.27 -5.90
N TYR A 326 -6.83 -43.70 -5.21
CA TYR A 326 -5.54 -44.04 -5.82
C TYR A 326 -5.61 -45.31 -6.68
N GLU A 327 -6.30 -46.35 -6.20
CA GLU A 327 -6.39 -47.66 -6.88
C GLU A 327 -7.40 -47.69 -8.04
N ARG A 328 -8.19 -46.62 -8.24
CA ARG A 328 -9.21 -46.56 -9.29
C ARG A 328 -8.58 -46.59 -10.69
N PRO A 329 -8.93 -47.57 -11.55
CA PRO A 329 -8.35 -47.67 -12.88
C PRO A 329 -8.74 -46.46 -13.74
N GLY A 330 -7.72 -45.71 -14.20
CA GLY A 330 -7.88 -44.49 -15.00
C GLY A 330 -7.63 -43.18 -14.25
N ASN A 331 -7.28 -43.21 -12.97
CA ASN A 331 -6.94 -42.00 -12.23
C ASN A 331 -5.61 -41.38 -12.71
N LYS A 332 -5.62 -40.09 -13.05
CA LYS A 332 -4.43 -39.28 -13.43
C LYS A 332 -4.17 -38.13 -12.45
N PHE A 333 -4.86 -38.08 -11.32
CA PHE A 333 -4.76 -36.95 -10.39
C PHE A 333 -3.44 -37.02 -9.59
N GLU A 334 -2.59 -36.00 -9.76
CA GLU A 334 -1.41 -35.80 -8.90
C GLU A 334 -1.78 -35.24 -7.52
N ARG A 335 -2.81 -34.40 -7.46
CA ARG A 335 -3.24 -33.69 -6.24
C ARG A 335 -4.73 -33.78 -6.03
N ILE A 336 -5.14 -34.08 -4.80
CA ILE A 336 -6.54 -34.15 -4.38
C ILE A 336 -6.89 -32.99 -3.45
N VAL A 337 -8.17 -32.61 -3.44
CA VAL A 337 -8.72 -31.63 -2.50
C VAL A 337 -9.58 -32.33 -1.48
N VAL A 338 -9.21 -32.24 -0.21
CA VAL A 338 -9.97 -32.79 0.91
C VAL A 338 -10.57 -31.63 1.71
N PRO A 339 -11.90 -31.52 1.79
CA PRO A 339 -12.53 -30.55 2.68
C PRO A 339 -12.42 -31.03 4.13
N PHE A 340 -11.94 -30.17 5.01
CA PHE A 340 -12.03 -30.35 6.46
C PHE A 340 -12.98 -29.34 7.06
N THR A 341 -13.67 -29.73 8.12
CA THR A 341 -14.64 -28.88 8.80
C THR A 341 -14.50 -28.98 10.31
N ASP A 342 -14.67 -27.84 10.98
CA ASP A 342 -14.85 -27.70 12.43
C ASP A 342 -16.33 -27.41 12.75
N GLY A 343 -17.25 -27.87 11.91
CA GLY A 343 -18.70 -27.58 12.00
C GLY A 343 -19.10 -26.15 11.61
N ILE A 344 -18.22 -25.17 11.78
CA ILE A 344 -18.46 -23.75 11.45
C ILE A 344 -17.73 -23.35 10.16
N LYS A 345 -16.42 -23.59 10.10
CA LYS A 345 -15.56 -23.23 8.96
C LYS A 345 -15.20 -24.48 8.17
N THR A 346 -15.27 -24.41 6.84
CA THR A 346 -14.81 -25.46 5.92
C THR A 346 -13.57 -24.99 5.17
N LEU A 347 -12.49 -25.77 5.23
CA LEU A 347 -11.23 -25.46 4.55
C LEU A 347 -10.87 -26.58 3.59
N LYS A 348 -10.51 -26.19 2.36
CA LYS A 348 -10.13 -27.11 1.29
C LYS A 348 -8.61 -27.30 1.31
N VAL A 349 -8.17 -28.46 1.79
CA VAL A 349 -6.76 -28.83 1.89
C VAL A 349 -6.35 -29.51 0.59
N VAL A 350 -5.26 -29.04 -0.02
CA VAL A 350 -4.68 -29.66 -1.22
C VAL A 350 -3.51 -30.53 -0.78
N THR A 351 -3.55 -31.82 -1.12
CA THR A 351 -2.48 -32.78 -0.80
C THR A 351 -2.05 -33.57 -2.04
N ASP A 352 -0.83 -34.10 -2.00
CA ASP A 352 -0.27 -34.99 -3.01
C ASP A 352 -0.81 -36.41 -2.78
N LEU A 353 -1.45 -36.98 -3.81
CA LEU A 353 -2.16 -38.25 -3.67
C LEU A 353 -1.19 -39.42 -3.43
N GLN A 354 -0.05 -39.43 -4.11
CA GLN A 354 0.93 -40.51 -3.99
C GLN A 354 1.53 -40.53 -2.58
N LYS A 355 1.98 -39.37 -2.08
CA LYS A 355 2.54 -39.26 -0.72
C LYS A 355 1.51 -39.58 0.36
N ALA A 356 0.25 -39.20 0.15
CA ALA A 356 -0.83 -39.52 1.08
C ALA A 356 -1.11 -41.03 1.14
N TYR A 357 -0.99 -41.75 0.03
CA TYR A 357 -1.13 -43.21 -0.01
C TYR A 357 0.05 -43.92 0.67
N GLU A 358 1.29 -43.57 0.30
CA GLU A 358 2.52 -44.17 0.85
C GLU A 358 2.66 -43.97 2.37
N SER A 359 2.09 -42.88 2.91
CA SER A 359 2.15 -42.53 4.33
C SER A 359 0.93 -42.96 5.15
N GLU A 360 0.03 -43.77 4.58
CA GLU A 360 -1.21 -44.21 5.25
C GLU A 360 -2.08 -43.04 5.75
N GLY A 361 -2.14 -41.94 4.98
CA GLY A 361 -2.90 -40.74 5.33
C GLY A 361 -2.19 -39.76 6.27
N LYS A 362 -1.02 -40.09 6.83
CA LYS A 362 -0.28 -39.17 7.73
C LYS A 362 0.14 -37.88 7.03
N TYR A 363 0.51 -37.94 5.76
CA TYR A 363 0.88 -36.76 4.97
C TYR A 363 -0.30 -35.80 4.77
N LEU A 364 -1.52 -36.32 4.59
CA LEU A 364 -2.73 -35.48 4.51
C LEU A 364 -2.95 -34.68 5.79
N VAL A 365 -2.71 -35.29 6.97
CA VAL A 365 -2.88 -34.58 8.25
C VAL A 365 -1.81 -33.48 8.43
N GLN A 366 -0.58 -33.73 8.00
CA GLN A 366 0.46 -32.69 7.98
C GLN A 366 0.10 -31.54 7.04
N ASP A 367 -0.44 -31.85 5.85
CA ASP A 367 -0.94 -30.84 4.92
C ASP A 367 -2.14 -30.07 5.47
N PHE A 368 -2.99 -30.73 6.24
CA PHE A 368 -4.08 -30.11 6.98
C PHE A 368 -3.53 -29.10 7.99
N GLU A 369 -2.65 -29.53 8.90
CA GLU A 369 -1.98 -28.67 9.89
C GLU A 369 -1.37 -27.43 9.24
N ARG A 370 -0.53 -27.64 8.22
CA ARG A 370 0.12 -26.58 7.45
C ARG A 370 -0.85 -25.58 6.85
N ASN A 371 -1.84 -26.06 6.10
CA ASN A 371 -2.73 -25.19 5.33
C ASN A 371 -3.63 -24.37 6.25
N ILE A 372 -4.07 -24.94 7.38
CA ILE A 372 -4.91 -24.26 8.36
C ILE A 372 -4.14 -23.21 9.10
N THR A 373 -2.97 -23.58 9.64
CA THR A 373 -2.10 -22.62 10.33
C THR A 373 -1.77 -21.45 9.41
N LEU A 374 -1.44 -21.72 8.14
CA LEU A 374 -1.17 -20.67 7.16
C LEU A 374 -2.41 -19.78 6.89
N ALA A 375 -3.58 -20.39 6.69
CA ALA A 375 -4.81 -19.65 6.39
C ALA A 375 -5.21 -18.72 7.55
N LEU A 376 -5.13 -19.22 8.79
CA LEU A 376 -5.46 -18.46 9.99
C LEU A 376 -4.43 -17.37 10.27
N ILE A 377 -3.12 -17.64 10.11
CA ILE A 377 -2.07 -16.61 10.21
C ILE A 377 -2.36 -15.48 9.21
N ASP A 378 -2.68 -15.82 7.95
CA ASP A 378 -2.93 -14.82 6.91
C ASP A 378 -4.19 -13.97 7.18
N GLU A 379 -5.24 -14.57 7.74
CA GLU A 379 -6.48 -13.85 8.11
C GLU A 379 -6.26 -12.93 9.32
N ALA A 380 -5.65 -13.44 10.39
CA ALA A 380 -5.33 -12.68 11.59
C ALA A 380 -4.39 -11.51 11.27
N TRP A 381 -3.32 -11.77 10.50
CA TRP A 381 -2.34 -10.76 10.13
C TRP A 381 -2.94 -9.65 9.25
N LYS A 382 -3.81 -9.99 8.28
CA LYS A 382 -4.51 -8.97 7.48
C LYS A 382 -5.38 -8.06 8.35
N THR A 383 -6.09 -8.65 9.32
CA THR A 383 -6.93 -7.89 10.24
C THR A 383 -6.09 -6.99 11.15
N HIS A 384 -4.97 -7.49 11.65
CA HIS A 384 -4.01 -6.72 12.44
C HIS A 384 -3.40 -5.56 11.65
N LEU A 385 -2.99 -5.76 10.40
CA LEU A 385 -2.47 -4.68 9.55
C LEU A 385 -3.48 -3.53 9.40
N ARG A 386 -4.78 -3.82 9.29
CA ARG A 386 -5.82 -2.78 9.26
C ARG A 386 -5.91 -2.03 10.59
N LYS A 387 -5.96 -2.77 11.71
CA LYS A 387 -5.96 -2.17 13.05
C LYS A 387 -4.72 -1.30 13.30
N MET A 388 -3.56 -1.71 12.78
CA MET A 388 -2.31 -0.97 12.88
C MET A 388 -2.32 0.33 12.06
N ASP A 389 -2.94 0.32 10.88
CA ASP A 389 -3.14 1.52 10.07
C ASP A 389 -4.11 2.50 10.77
N GLU A 390 -5.22 1.99 11.33
CA GLU A 390 -6.17 2.78 12.13
C GLU A 390 -5.51 3.37 13.38
N LEU A 391 -4.73 2.57 14.12
CA LEU A 391 -3.98 3.00 15.29
C LEU A 391 -3.00 4.13 14.92
N LYS A 392 -2.27 3.99 13.82
CA LYS A 392 -1.32 5.00 13.35
C LYS A 392 -2.01 6.34 13.08
N GLN A 393 -3.23 6.34 12.55
CA GLN A 393 -4.02 7.55 12.33
C GLN A 393 -4.55 8.12 13.65
N SER A 394 -5.08 7.28 14.53
CA SER A 394 -5.63 7.69 15.83
C SER A 394 -4.58 8.36 16.72
N VAL A 395 -3.38 7.80 16.80
CA VAL A 395 -2.29 8.31 17.63
C VAL A 395 -1.78 9.68 17.15
N GLN A 396 -1.94 10.00 15.86
CA GLN A 396 -1.65 11.35 15.35
C GLN A 396 -2.63 12.40 15.86
N LEU A 397 -3.87 12.01 16.18
CA LEU A 397 -4.88 12.89 16.78
C LEU A 397 -4.69 13.04 18.29
N ALA A 398 -4.09 12.05 18.96
CA ALA A 398 -3.84 12.04 20.41
C ALA A 398 -2.72 12.99 20.89
N VAL A 399 -2.09 13.74 19.98
CA VAL A 399 -1.03 14.74 20.29
C VAL A 399 -1.49 15.80 21.30
N HIS A 400 -2.80 15.97 21.48
CA HIS A 400 -3.39 16.93 22.44
C HIS A 400 -3.07 16.62 23.91
N GLU A 401 -2.65 15.40 24.26
CA GLU A 401 -2.37 14.99 25.66
C GLU A 401 -0.93 15.24 26.14
N GLN A 402 -0.08 15.92 25.36
CA GLN A 402 1.34 16.17 25.69
C GLN A 402 2.22 14.92 25.90
N LYS A 403 1.74 13.72 25.55
CA LYS A 403 2.53 12.49 25.49
C LYS A 403 3.14 12.31 24.10
N ASP A 404 4.28 11.63 24.02
CA ASP A 404 4.92 11.31 22.73
C ASP A 404 4.04 10.30 21.95
N PRO A 405 3.51 10.67 20.77
CA PRO A 405 2.70 9.77 19.94
C PRO A 405 3.43 8.48 19.57
N LEU A 406 4.75 8.53 19.34
CA LEU A 406 5.50 7.33 18.98
C LEU A 406 5.50 6.30 20.13
N LEU A 407 5.54 6.78 21.37
CA LEU A 407 5.55 5.92 22.55
C LEU A 407 4.18 5.26 22.75
N ILE A 408 3.10 6.02 22.62
CA ILE A 408 1.73 5.49 22.67
C ILE A 408 1.55 4.43 21.59
N TYR A 409 1.94 4.75 20.35
CA TYR A 409 1.88 3.81 19.24
C TYR A 409 2.62 2.50 19.55
N LYS A 410 3.84 2.58 20.12
CA LYS A 410 4.62 1.38 20.48
C LYS A 410 3.90 0.49 21.49
N PHE A 411 3.35 1.08 22.56
CA PHE A 411 2.63 0.32 23.59
C PHE A 411 1.34 -0.29 23.05
N GLU A 412 0.50 0.51 22.40
CA GLU A 412 -0.78 0.02 21.85
C GLU A 412 -0.56 -1.01 20.74
N ALA A 413 0.45 -0.81 19.87
CA ALA A 413 0.83 -1.77 18.85
C ALA A 413 1.27 -3.11 19.43
N PHE A 414 2.00 -3.09 20.55
CA PHE A 414 2.45 -4.29 21.24
C PHE A 414 1.27 -5.06 21.84
N GLU A 415 0.36 -4.37 22.53
CA GLU A 415 -0.84 -5.01 23.11
C GLU A 415 -1.78 -5.57 22.04
N LEU A 416 -2.00 -4.83 20.93
CA LEU A 416 -2.77 -5.35 19.79
C LEU A 416 -2.13 -6.60 19.20
N PHE A 417 -0.80 -6.61 19.06
CA PHE A 417 -0.07 -7.76 18.53
C PHE A 417 -0.14 -8.97 19.46
N LYS A 418 0.06 -8.76 20.77
CA LYS A 418 -0.08 -9.81 21.79
C LYS A 418 -1.48 -10.41 21.78
N SER A 419 -2.52 -9.57 21.80
CA SER A 419 -3.91 -10.01 21.73
C SER A 419 -4.21 -10.78 20.43
N MET A 420 -3.68 -10.32 19.29
CA MET A 420 -3.81 -11.04 18.02
C MET A 420 -3.13 -12.41 18.08
N ILE A 421 -1.91 -12.52 18.61
CA ILE A 421 -1.19 -13.80 18.73
C ILE A 421 -1.97 -14.77 19.62
N ASN A 422 -2.46 -14.33 20.77
CA ASN A 422 -3.22 -15.18 21.67
C ASN A 422 -4.53 -15.67 21.01
N SER A 423 -5.28 -14.77 20.37
CA SER A 423 -6.49 -15.14 19.63
C SER A 423 -6.18 -16.12 18.49
N LEU A 424 -5.08 -15.90 17.76
CA LEU A 424 -4.65 -16.76 16.66
C LEU A 424 -4.24 -18.15 17.16
N ASN A 425 -3.49 -18.22 18.26
CA ASN A 425 -3.07 -19.46 18.89
C ASN A 425 -4.29 -20.31 19.30
N LYS A 426 -5.26 -19.70 20.01
CA LYS A 426 -6.52 -20.35 20.40
C LYS A 426 -7.32 -20.81 19.18
N GLU A 427 -7.43 -19.99 18.14
CA GLU A 427 -8.16 -20.34 16.92
C GLU A 427 -7.51 -21.49 16.14
N ILE A 428 -6.18 -21.49 16.01
CA ILE A 428 -5.42 -22.59 15.39
C ILE A 428 -5.69 -23.88 16.16
N LEU A 429 -5.49 -23.89 17.47
CA LEU A 429 -5.67 -25.09 18.28
C LEU A 429 -7.12 -25.57 18.25
N SER A 430 -8.10 -24.68 18.43
CA SER A 430 -9.52 -25.02 18.36
C SER A 430 -9.86 -25.73 17.05
N PHE A 431 -9.40 -25.18 15.92
CA PHE A 431 -9.63 -25.80 14.62
C PHE A 431 -8.88 -27.14 14.47
N LEU A 432 -7.66 -27.27 14.97
CA LEU A 432 -6.90 -28.53 14.91
C LEU A 432 -7.54 -29.62 15.81
N PHE A 433 -8.03 -29.25 16.99
CA PHE A 433 -8.64 -30.16 17.97
C PHE A 433 -10.07 -30.56 17.66
N LYS A 434 -10.82 -29.75 16.91
CA LYS A 434 -12.19 -30.10 16.49
C LYS A 434 -12.32 -30.46 15.02
N GLY A 435 -11.44 -29.94 14.18
CA GLY A 435 -11.44 -30.18 12.75
C GLY A 435 -11.34 -31.67 12.39
N GLY A 436 -12.26 -32.13 11.56
CA GLY A 436 -12.35 -33.51 11.11
C GLY A 436 -12.76 -33.61 9.65
N LEU A 437 -12.74 -34.84 9.13
CA LEU A 437 -13.31 -35.13 7.82
C LEU A 437 -14.83 -35.07 7.92
N PRO A 438 -15.54 -34.46 6.95
CA PRO A 438 -16.99 -34.48 6.93
C PRO A 438 -17.47 -35.94 6.84
N SER A 439 -18.46 -36.29 7.67
CA SER A 439 -19.11 -37.60 7.61
C SER A 439 -19.72 -37.84 6.23
N GLN A 440 -19.71 -39.10 5.81
CA GLN A 440 -19.78 -39.61 4.43
C GLN A 440 -20.99 -39.20 3.55
N SER A 441 -21.88 -38.29 3.97
CA SER A 441 -23.08 -37.95 3.21
C SER A 441 -22.90 -36.88 2.13
N ASN A 442 -21.75 -36.19 2.02
CA ASN A 442 -21.56 -35.16 0.98
C ASN A 442 -20.12 -34.98 0.44
N THR A 443 -19.24 -35.97 0.63
CA THR A 443 -17.81 -35.86 0.26
C THR A 443 -17.58 -36.17 -1.23
N GLN A 444 -18.00 -35.26 -2.12
CA GLN A 444 -17.50 -35.28 -3.49
C GLN A 444 -16.06 -34.75 -3.49
N ILE A 445 -15.08 -35.65 -3.42
CA ILE A 445 -13.66 -35.33 -3.65
C ILE A 445 -13.55 -34.84 -5.10
N GLN A 446 -13.22 -33.56 -5.26
CA GLN A 446 -13.06 -32.93 -6.57
C GLN A 446 -11.57 -32.77 -6.89
N GLU A 447 -11.22 -32.98 -8.16
CA GLU A 447 -9.89 -32.68 -8.69
C GLU A 447 -9.51 -31.23 -8.41
N ALA A 448 -8.28 -31.00 -7.94
CA ALA A 448 -7.73 -29.67 -7.75
C ALA A 448 -7.51 -28.99 -9.11
N LYS A 449 -8.57 -28.45 -9.73
CA LYS A 449 -8.41 -27.66 -10.96
C LYS A 449 -7.50 -26.47 -10.64
N ARG A 450 -6.32 -26.40 -11.29
CA ARG A 450 -5.53 -25.16 -11.37
C ARG A 450 -6.46 -24.11 -11.95
N LYS A 451 -7.03 -23.23 -11.12
CA LYS A 451 -7.66 -22.02 -11.63
C LYS A 451 -6.54 -21.28 -12.38
N PRO A 452 -6.68 -21.00 -13.69
CA PRO A 452 -5.86 -19.98 -14.29
C PRO A 452 -6.01 -18.77 -13.40
N VAL A 453 -4.90 -18.20 -12.94
CA VAL A 453 -4.92 -16.91 -12.27
C VAL A 453 -5.37 -15.93 -13.36
N ALA A 454 -6.68 -15.79 -13.54
CA ALA A 454 -7.22 -14.63 -14.21
C ALA A 454 -6.60 -13.44 -13.46
N PRO A 455 -6.01 -12.47 -14.15
CA PRO A 455 -5.52 -11.27 -13.50
C PRO A 455 -6.75 -10.65 -12.85
N LYS A 456 -6.94 -10.92 -11.56
CA LYS A 456 -7.80 -10.11 -10.72
C LYS A 456 -7.20 -8.73 -10.90
N GLY A 457 -7.94 -7.85 -11.58
CA GLY A 457 -7.66 -6.43 -11.61
C GLY A 457 -7.81 -5.92 -10.19
N TYR A 458 -6.85 -6.24 -9.34
CA TYR A 458 -6.66 -5.60 -8.08
C TYR A 458 -6.43 -4.14 -8.45
N ARG A 459 -7.39 -3.28 -8.13
CA ARG A 459 -7.11 -1.86 -8.00
C ARG A 459 -6.13 -1.75 -6.85
N THR A 460 -4.84 -1.75 -7.16
CA THR A 460 -3.75 -1.50 -6.21
C THR A 460 -3.55 0.00 -5.99
N SER A 461 -4.64 0.77 -5.96
CA SER A 461 -4.60 2.10 -5.38
C SER A 461 -4.96 1.95 -3.93
N LYS A 462 -4.00 2.21 -3.04
CA LYS A 462 -4.32 2.62 -1.68
C LYS A 462 -5.24 3.84 -1.85
N ASP A 463 -6.44 3.82 -1.29
CA ASP A 463 -7.18 5.06 -1.10
C ASP A 463 -6.31 5.89 -0.16
N GLU A 464 -5.48 6.76 -0.74
CA GLU A 464 -4.71 7.72 0.02
C GLU A 464 -5.72 8.54 0.80
N VAL A 465 -5.63 8.48 2.12
CA VAL A 465 -6.34 9.42 2.98
C VAL A 465 -5.71 10.77 2.67
N LEU A 466 -6.36 11.50 1.77
CA LEU A 466 -5.96 12.82 1.32
C LEU A 466 -5.78 13.72 2.54
N ASN A 467 -4.68 14.46 2.59
CA ASN A 467 -4.51 15.50 3.60
C ASN A 467 -5.63 16.54 3.46
N THR A 468 -5.95 17.26 4.54
CA THR A 468 -7.05 18.25 4.58
C THR A 468 -7.00 19.26 3.42
N ASP A 469 -5.80 19.67 3.03
CA ASP A 469 -5.58 20.58 1.90
C ASP A 469 -5.91 19.94 0.54
N GLU A 470 -5.56 18.67 0.34
CA GLU A 470 -5.87 17.90 -0.86
C GLU A 470 -7.36 17.56 -0.95
N MET A 471 -8.01 17.32 0.19
CA MET A 471 -9.46 17.11 0.28
C MET A 471 -10.23 18.41 -0.06
N ALA A 472 -9.72 19.57 0.39
CA ALA A 472 -10.23 20.88 0.02
C ALA A 472 -9.97 21.23 -1.46
N GLN A 473 -8.86 20.78 -2.04
CA GLN A 473 -8.58 20.89 -3.46
C GLN A 473 -9.50 20.00 -4.29
N ARG A 474 -9.76 18.77 -3.83
CA ARG A 474 -10.69 17.84 -4.47
C ARG A 474 -12.11 18.39 -4.45
N ASN A 475 -12.59 18.91 -3.32
CA ASN A 475 -13.90 19.57 -3.24
C ASN A 475 -13.99 20.82 -4.14
N ARG A 476 -12.90 21.58 -4.31
CA ARG A 476 -12.82 22.68 -5.28
C ARG A 476 -12.88 22.19 -6.73
N THR A 477 -12.19 21.08 -7.06
CA THR A 477 -12.23 20.49 -8.41
C THR A 477 -13.58 19.83 -8.73
N VAL A 478 -14.24 19.22 -7.75
CA VAL A 478 -15.58 18.63 -7.89
C VAL A 478 -16.64 19.73 -8.01
N GLY A 479 -16.48 20.86 -7.30
CA GLY A 479 -17.31 22.05 -7.47
C GLY A 479 -17.13 22.75 -8.83
N ALA A 480 -15.92 22.74 -9.39
CA ALA A 480 -15.63 23.30 -10.71
C ALA A 480 -16.00 22.36 -11.88
N GLY A 481 -16.12 21.05 -11.63
CA GLY A 481 -16.42 20.02 -12.64
C GLY A 481 -17.92 19.78 -12.89
N ALA A 482 -18.82 20.43 -12.15
CA ALA A 482 -20.27 20.23 -12.28
C ALA A 482 -20.89 20.70 -13.63
N GLY A 483 -20.08 21.27 -14.53
CA GLY A 483 -20.51 21.71 -15.87
C GLY A 483 -20.15 20.80 -17.05
N GLY A 484 -19.38 19.72 -16.86
CA GLY A 484 -18.87 18.88 -17.96
C GLY A 484 -19.23 17.42 -17.80
N GLY A 485 -20.23 16.95 -18.55
CA GLY A 485 -20.88 15.65 -18.37
C GLY A 485 -19.98 14.42 -18.46
N GLN A 486 -20.09 13.57 -17.45
CA GLN A 486 -19.91 12.13 -17.58
C GLN A 486 -21.23 11.49 -17.15
N ARG A 487 -21.99 11.01 -18.14
CA ARG A 487 -23.22 10.24 -17.91
C ARG A 487 -22.83 8.95 -17.18
N ASN A 488 -23.06 8.91 -15.86
CA ASN A 488 -23.26 7.64 -15.19
C ASN A 488 -24.44 6.96 -15.88
N VAL A 489 -24.19 5.82 -16.52
CA VAL A 489 -25.26 4.96 -17.02
C VAL A 489 -26.01 4.48 -15.79
N VAL A 490 -27.18 5.08 -15.55
CA VAL A 490 -28.12 4.59 -14.54
C VAL A 490 -28.62 3.25 -15.06
N GLU A 491 -28.18 2.16 -14.44
CA GLU A 491 -28.79 0.85 -14.66
C GLU A 491 -30.26 0.96 -14.25
N THR A 492 -31.13 1.00 -15.26
CA THR A 492 -32.57 1.10 -15.07
C THR A 492 -33.06 -0.29 -14.70
N ILE A 493 -33.63 -0.45 -13.51
CA ILE A 493 -34.32 -1.69 -13.11
C ILE A 493 -35.46 -1.92 -14.10
N ILE A 494 -35.27 -2.87 -15.01
CA ILE A 494 -36.29 -3.30 -15.98
C ILE A 494 -37.34 -4.06 -15.16
N ARG A 495 -38.59 -3.56 -15.17
CA ARG A 495 -39.71 -4.27 -14.52
C ARG A 495 -40.04 -5.50 -15.35
N GLU A 496 -40.08 -6.68 -14.74
CA GLU A 496 -40.42 -7.94 -15.41
C GLU A 496 -41.88 -7.99 -15.92
N ARG A 497 -42.76 -7.08 -15.48
CA ARG A 497 -44.17 -7.05 -15.92
C ARG A 497 -44.63 -5.62 -16.27
N PRO A 498 -45.46 -5.45 -17.32
CA PRO A 498 -46.02 -4.15 -17.69
C PRO A 498 -46.89 -3.60 -16.55
N LYS A 499 -46.79 -2.30 -16.31
CA LYS A 499 -47.56 -1.61 -15.26
C LYS A 499 -49.03 -1.56 -15.69
N ILE A 500 -49.90 -2.26 -14.97
CA ILE A 500 -51.36 -2.19 -15.18
C ILE A 500 -51.83 -0.75 -14.92
N GLY A 501 -52.54 -0.17 -15.87
CA GLY A 501 -53.05 1.19 -15.81
C GLY A 501 -54.19 1.32 -14.78
N ARG A 502 -54.26 2.46 -14.09
CA ARG A 502 -55.25 2.73 -13.02
C ARG A 502 -56.72 2.50 -13.42
N ASN A 503 -57.05 2.65 -14.70
CA ASN A 503 -58.39 2.47 -15.27
C ASN A 503 -58.56 1.19 -16.11
N GLU A 504 -57.50 0.39 -16.22
CA GLU A 504 -57.50 -0.86 -16.97
C GLU A 504 -58.36 -1.89 -16.23
N LYS A 505 -59.18 -2.65 -16.97
CA LYS A 505 -60.07 -3.64 -16.36
C LYS A 505 -59.27 -4.92 -16.11
N VAL A 506 -59.27 -5.37 -14.87
CA VAL A 506 -58.62 -6.62 -14.45
C VAL A 506 -59.68 -7.59 -13.92
N VAL A 507 -59.47 -8.87 -14.19
CA VAL A 507 -60.28 -9.95 -13.62
C VAL A 507 -59.62 -10.37 -12.32
N ILE A 508 -60.33 -10.22 -11.21
CA ILE A 508 -59.89 -10.66 -9.90
C ILE A 508 -60.71 -11.86 -9.46
N ARG A 509 -60.07 -12.82 -8.79
CA ARG A 509 -60.68 -14.01 -8.22
C ARG A 509 -60.50 -14.02 -6.71
N ASN A 510 -61.58 -14.27 -5.98
CA ASN A 510 -61.51 -14.43 -4.53
C ASN A 510 -60.87 -15.78 -4.20
N VAL A 511 -59.90 -15.80 -3.29
CA VAL A 511 -59.14 -17.00 -2.95
C VAL A 511 -59.99 -18.04 -2.22
N THR A 512 -60.98 -17.59 -1.46
CA THR A 512 -61.78 -18.44 -0.56
C THR A 512 -63.09 -18.91 -1.21
N THR A 513 -63.78 -18.04 -1.94
CA THR A 513 -65.10 -18.34 -2.54
C THR A 513 -65.03 -18.71 -4.02
N GLY A 514 -63.90 -18.47 -4.68
CA GLY A 514 -63.71 -18.75 -6.10
C GLY A 514 -64.46 -17.82 -7.06
N GLU A 515 -65.22 -16.83 -6.55
CA GLU A 515 -65.98 -15.87 -7.34
C GLU A 515 -65.04 -14.96 -8.18
N THR A 516 -65.37 -14.74 -9.45
CA THR A 516 -64.59 -13.88 -10.37
C THR A 516 -65.32 -12.58 -10.68
N LYS A 517 -64.64 -11.43 -10.55
CA LYS A 517 -65.17 -10.10 -10.86
C LYS A 517 -64.27 -9.34 -11.81
N THR A 518 -64.85 -8.64 -12.78
CA THR A 518 -64.12 -7.76 -13.70
C THR A 518 -64.32 -6.30 -13.28
N VAL A 519 -63.28 -5.68 -12.73
CA VAL A 519 -63.32 -4.30 -12.21
C VAL A 519 -62.11 -3.50 -12.67
N LYS A 520 -62.19 -2.17 -12.61
CA LYS A 520 -61.02 -1.31 -12.93
C LYS A 520 -59.94 -1.50 -11.87
N PHE A 521 -58.66 -1.45 -12.24
CA PHE A 521 -57.53 -1.71 -11.33
C PHE A 521 -57.58 -0.87 -10.05
N LYS A 522 -57.98 0.41 -10.11
CA LYS A 522 -58.16 1.26 -8.91
C LYS A 522 -59.16 0.72 -7.88
N GLN A 523 -60.12 -0.12 -8.31
CA GLN A 523 -61.09 -0.77 -7.43
C GLN A 523 -60.57 -2.14 -6.96
N ALA A 524 -59.74 -2.80 -7.76
CA ALA A 524 -59.09 -4.07 -7.42
C ALA A 524 -57.92 -3.90 -6.44
N GLU A 525 -57.16 -2.82 -6.56
CA GLU A 525 -55.94 -2.53 -5.76
C GLU A 525 -56.15 -2.67 -4.24
N PRO A 526 -57.19 -2.06 -3.61
CA PRO A 526 -57.44 -2.27 -2.19
C PRO A 526 -57.88 -3.70 -1.84
N LEU A 527 -58.51 -4.44 -2.76
CA LEU A 527 -58.94 -5.83 -2.55
C LEU A 527 -57.79 -6.82 -2.66
N ILE A 528 -56.82 -6.54 -3.54
CA ILE A 528 -55.59 -7.32 -3.71
C ILE A 528 -54.63 -7.07 -2.54
N ASN A 529 -54.48 -5.81 -2.11
CA ASN A 529 -53.61 -5.48 -0.98
C ASN A 529 -54.10 -6.06 0.35
N ARG A 530 -55.40 -6.34 0.49
CA ARG A 530 -55.96 -7.06 1.66
C ARG A 530 -55.73 -8.57 1.60
N GLY A 531 -55.24 -9.12 0.49
CA GLY A 531 -54.91 -10.54 0.33
C GLY A 531 -56.10 -11.47 0.05
N GLU A 532 -57.33 -10.94 0.01
CA GLU A 532 -58.55 -11.72 -0.22
C GLU A 532 -58.79 -12.06 -1.71
N TRP A 533 -58.22 -11.27 -2.62
CA TRP A 533 -58.42 -11.39 -4.07
C TRP A 533 -57.09 -11.40 -4.81
N VAL A 534 -56.95 -12.27 -5.80
CA VAL A 534 -55.75 -12.38 -6.65
C VAL A 534 -56.12 -12.03 -8.09
N ILE A 535 -55.22 -11.36 -8.80
CA ILE A 535 -55.39 -11.08 -10.23
C ILE A 535 -55.29 -12.40 -10.98
N ASN A 536 -56.34 -12.75 -11.70
CA ASN A 536 -56.33 -13.89 -12.60
C ASN A 536 -55.75 -13.40 -13.93
N ASN A 537 -54.48 -13.73 -14.19
CA ASN A 537 -53.77 -13.33 -15.41
C ASN A 537 -54.27 -14.09 -16.63
#